data_AF-U5QBZ4-F1
#
_entry.id   AF-U5QBZ4-F1
#
_cell.length_a   1.000
_cell.length_b   1.000
_cell.length_c   1.000
_cell.angle_alpha   90.00
_cell.angle_beta   90.00
_cell.angle_gamma   90.00
#
_symmetry.space_group_name_H-M   'P 1'
#
loop_
_entity.id
_entity.type
_entity.pdbx_description
1 polymer ?
#
loop_
_entity_poly.entity_id
_entity_poly.type
_entity_poly.pdbx_seq_one_letter_code
_entity_poly.pdbx_strand_id
1 'polypeptide(L)'
;MIIDDQQYQLTGEWLKRFQKELTELQGRVPDTTLLSEKLFESRKGALESQIQQLQEQLDEYDHLRSSQVFSLQIASLEELGIALIKARIVAGWTHEQLAGKLGWSEAQVLTNERSEYQNASLGELMAVARALEVDAAIHLAIA
;
A
#
# COMPACT_ATOMS: atom_id res chain seq x y z
N MET A 1 1.43 -0.08 -1.86
CA MET A 1 0.51 0.07 -0.70
C MET A 1 -0.90 -0.24 -1.17
N ILE A 2 -1.73 -0.82 -0.30
CA ILE A 2 -3.17 -0.99 -0.56
C ILE A 2 -3.88 0.28 -0.10
N ILE A 3 -4.70 0.88 -0.97
CA ILE A 3 -5.38 2.14 -0.65
C ILE A 3 -6.88 1.96 -0.36
N ASP A 4 -7.49 0.86 -0.80
CA ASP A 4 -8.92 0.62 -0.67
C ASP A 4 -9.29 -0.85 -0.46
N ASP A 5 -10.56 -1.08 -0.14
CA ASP A 5 -11.10 -2.42 0.11
C ASP A 5 -11.04 -3.30 -1.13
N GLN A 6 -11.17 -2.72 -2.34
CA GLN A 6 -11.13 -3.50 -3.58
C GLN A 6 -9.73 -4.08 -3.81
N GLN A 7 -8.69 -3.28 -3.63
CA GLN A 7 -7.30 -3.70 -3.69
C GLN A 7 -6.98 -4.69 -2.57
N TYR A 8 -7.52 -4.50 -1.36
CA TYR A 8 -7.36 -5.45 -0.26
C TYR A 8 -7.87 -6.85 -0.63
N GLN A 9 -9.11 -6.94 -1.13
CA GLN A 9 -9.69 -8.22 -1.55
C GLN A 9 -8.87 -8.87 -2.67
N LEU A 10 -8.51 -8.09 -3.70
CA LEU A 10 -7.72 -8.60 -4.83
C LEU A 10 -6.35 -9.10 -4.38
N THR A 11 -5.64 -8.35 -3.52
CA THR A 11 -4.36 -8.76 -2.96
C THR A 11 -4.48 -10.05 -2.15
N GLY A 12 -5.55 -10.22 -1.37
CA GLY A 12 -5.85 -11.46 -0.65
C GLY A 12 -6.08 -12.66 -1.57
N GLU A 13 -6.71 -12.47 -2.73
CA GLU A 13 -6.86 -13.52 -3.75
C GLU A 13 -5.51 -13.91 -4.37
N TRP A 14 -4.66 -12.92 -4.69
CA TRP A 14 -3.31 -13.16 -5.20
C TRP A 14 -2.44 -13.91 -4.21
N LEU A 15 -2.47 -13.50 -2.93
CA LEU A 15 -1.74 -14.17 -1.85
C LEU A 15 -2.10 -15.67 -1.78
N LYS A 16 -3.39 -16.00 -1.75
CA LYS A 16 -3.87 -17.39 -1.73
C LYS A 16 -3.38 -18.17 -2.96
N ARG A 17 -3.40 -17.55 -4.14
CA ARG A 17 -2.91 -18.16 -5.38
C ARG A 17 -1.42 -18.47 -5.32
N PHE A 18 -0.59 -17.53 -4.86
CA PHE A 18 0.85 -17.73 -4.74
C PHE A 18 1.21 -18.76 -3.68
N GLN A 19 0.53 -18.77 -2.52
CA GLN A 19 0.70 -19.79 -1.49
C GLN A 19 0.37 -21.19 -2.01
N LYS A 20 -0.69 -21.32 -2.80
CA LYS A 20 -1.03 -22.58 -3.47
C LYS A 20 0.06 -23.02 -4.46
N GLU A 21 0.55 -22.10 -5.29
CA GLU A 21 1.64 -22.40 -6.24
C GLU A 21 2.93 -22.83 -5.52
N LEU A 22 3.29 -22.17 -4.41
CA LEU A 22 4.44 -22.54 -3.59
C LEU A 22 4.28 -23.96 -3.00
N THR A 23 3.09 -24.28 -2.50
CA THR A 23 2.77 -25.61 -1.96
C THR A 23 2.87 -26.69 -3.05
N GLU A 24 2.32 -26.41 -4.24
CA GLU A 24 2.41 -27.32 -5.38
C GLU A 24 3.84 -27.49 -5.90
N LEU A 25 4.66 -26.44 -5.83
CA LEU A 25 6.08 -26.51 -6.19
C LEU A 25 6.84 -27.40 -5.20
N GLN A 26 6.65 -27.20 -3.90
CA GLN A 26 7.29 -27.97 -2.83
C GLN A 26 6.90 -29.46 -2.83
N GLY A 27 5.69 -29.80 -3.29
CA GLY A 27 5.21 -31.17 -3.40
C GLY A 27 5.78 -31.98 -4.59
N ARG A 28 6.56 -31.35 -5.49
CA ARG A 28 7.18 -32.03 -6.63
C ARG A 28 8.52 -32.63 -6.23
N VAL A 29 8.78 -33.87 -6.65
CA VAL A 29 10.12 -34.45 -6.58
C VAL A 29 10.97 -33.76 -7.67
N PRO A 30 12.04 -33.03 -7.29
CA PRO A 30 12.90 -32.39 -8.28
C PRO A 30 13.66 -33.44 -9.09
N ASP A 31 13.88 -33.15 -10.37
CA ASP A 31 14.91 -33.86 -11.14
C ASP A 31 16.27 -33.60 -10.48
N THR A 32 17.11 -34.62 -10.29
CA THR A 32 18.33 -34.53 -9.44
C THR A 32 19.53 -33.88 -10.15
N THR A 33 19.32 -33.12 -11.23
CA THR A 33 20.41 -32.37 -11.86
C THR A 33 20.70 -31.09 -11.08
N LEU A 34 21.97 -30.71 -10.95
CA LEU A 34 22.37 -29.48 -10.27
C LEU A 34 21.70 -28.21 -10.86
N LEU A 35 21.39 -28.24 -12.18
CA LEU A 35 20.69 -27.14 -12.84
C LEU A 35 19.21 -27.07 -12.43
N SER A 36 18.52 -28.22 -12.36
CA SER A 36 17.11 -28.27 -11.93
C SER A 36 16.95 -27.89 -10.46
N GLU A 37 17.89 -28.27 -9.58
CA GLU A 37 17.90 -27.85 -8.18
C GLU A 37 18.03 -26.32 -8.03
N LYS A 38 18.97 -25.68 -8.75
CA LYS A 38 19.13 -24.22 -8.71
C LYS A 38 17.90 -23.48 -9.23
N LEU A 39 17.29 -23.97 -10.32
CA LEU A 39 16.07 -23.37 -10.87
C LEU A 39 14.89 -23.52 -9.90
N PHE A 40 14.80 -24.65 -9.21
CA PHE A 40 13.79 -24.89 -8.18
C PHE A 40 13.92 -23.90 -7.02
N GLU A 41 15.11 -23.77 -6.41
CA GLU A 41 15.34 -22.84 -5.29
C GLU A 41 15.12 -21.38 -5.69
N SER A 42 15.55 -20.99 -6.90
CA SER A 42 15.31 -19.63 -7.41
C SER A 42 13.82 -19.33 -7.53
N ARG A 43 13.04 -20.26 -8.11
CA ARG A 43 11.58 -20.10 -8.24
C ARG A 43 10.89 -20.06 -6.88
N LYS A 44 11.30 -20.92 -5.95
CA LYS A 44 10.79 -20.96 -4.58
C LYS A 44 11.03 -19.62 -3.88
N GLY A 45 12.28 -19.13 -3.89
CA GLY A 45 12.63 -17.85 -3.27
C GLY A 45 11.88 -16.65 -3.88
N ALA A 46 11.63 -16.67 -5.19
CA ALA A 46 10.83 -15.65 -5.85
C ALA A 46 9.36 -15.65 -5.35
N LEU A 47 8.75 -16.83 -5.24
CA LEU A 47 7.39 -16.98 -4.69
C LEU A 47 7.32 -16.57 -3.21
N GLU A 48 8.29 -16.97 -2.40
CA GLU A 48 8.36 -16.62 -0.98
C GLU A 48 8.46 -15.09 -0.78
N SER A 49 9.34 -14.43 -1.55
CA SER A 49 9.46 -12.96 -1.52
C SER A 49 8.17 -12.26 -1.93
N GLN A 50 7.50 -12.75 -2.98
CA GLN A 50 6.24 -12.17 -3.44
C GLN A 50 5.10 -12.38 -2.44
N ILE A 51 5.04 -13.55 -1.80
CA ILE A 51 4.09 -13.83 -0.70
C ILE A 51 4.34 -12.89 0.47
N GLN A 52 5.59 -12.74 0.89
CA GLN A 52 5.96 -11.86 2.00
C GLN A 52 5.53 -10.41 1.71
N GLN A 53 5.83 -9.90 0.51
CA GLN A 53 5.44 -8.55 0.11
C GLN A 53 3.92 -8.33 0.15
N LEU A 54 3.12 -9.29 -0.34
CA LEU A 54 1.66 -9.19 -0.32
C LEU A 54 1.11 -9.26 1.11
N GLN A 55 1.71 -10.09 1.97
CA GLN A 55 1.33 -10.19 3.38
C GLN A 55 1.61 -8.88 4.11
N GLU A 56 2.80 -8.29 3.93
CA GLU A 56 3.16 -7.00 4.52
C GLU A 56 2.18 -5.88 4.12
N GLN A 57 1.73 -5.88 2.86
CA GLN A 57 0.74 -4.92 2.37
C GLN A 57 -0.64 -5.10 3.00
N LEU A 58 -1.09 -6.34 3.21
CA LEU A 58 -2.36 -6.64 3.88
C LEU A 58 -2.30 -6.27 5.35
N ASP A 59 -1.21 -6.63 6.03
CA ASP A 59 -0.99 -6.34 7.45
C ASP A 59 -0.92 -4.82 7.69
N GLU A 60 -0.25 -4.07 6.81
CA GLU A 60 -0.23 -2.60 6.85
C GLU A 60 -1.65 -2.03 6.73
N TYR A 61 -2.46 -2.54 5.78
CA TYR A 61 -3.83 -2.07 5.59
C TYR A 61 -4.73 -2.37 6.80
N ASP A 62 -4.64 -3.59 7.34
CA ASP A 62 -5.39 -4.02 8.52
C ASP A 62 -5.02 -3.20 9.76
N HIS A 63 -3.73 -2.88 9.91
CA HIS A 63 -3.25 -1.99 10.97
C HIS A 63 -3.83 -0.58 10.82
N LEU A 64 -3.83 0.00 9.61
CA LEU A 64 -4.41 1.33 9.36
C LEU A 64 -5.93 1.34 9.63
N ARG A 65 -6.65 0.31 9.19
CA ARG A 65 -8.11 0.19 9.39
C ARG A 65 -8.51 0.02 10.84
N SER A 66 -7.69 -0.64 11.66
CA SER A 66 -7.95 -0.86 13.09
C SER A 66 -7.44 0.27 13.99
N SER A 67 -6.60 1.17 13.46
CA SER A 67 -6.04 2.30 14.20
C SER A 67 -7.09 3.37 14.49
N GLN A 68 -7.18 3.80 15.75
CA GLN A 68 -8.04 4.93 16.17
C GLN A 68 -7.28 6.25 16.26
N VAL A 69 -5.96 6.18 16.39
CA VAL A 69 -5.05 7.34 16.45
C VAL A 69 -3.90 7.06 15.51
N PHE A 70 -3.60 8.03 14.65
CA PHE A 70 -2.55 7.91 13.65
C PHE A 70 -1.56 9.07 13.78
N SER A 71 -0.31 8.73 14.03
CA SER A 71 0.83 9.63 13.96
C SER A 71 1.88 8.97 13.10
N LEU A 72 2.35 9.68 12.08
CA LEU A 72 3.36 9.19 11.16
C LEU A 72 4.51 10.19 11.11
N GLN A 73 5.72 9.70 11.33
CA GLN A 73 6.93 10.44 11.00
C GLN A 73 7.35 10.03 9.59
N ILE A 74 7.47 11.03 8.70
CA ILE A 74 7.96 10.84 7.34
C ILE A 74 9.43 11.24 7.25
N ALA A 75 10.21 10.50 6.47
CA ALA A 75 11.63 10.77 6.31
C ALA A 75 11.91 11.87 5.28
N SER A 76 10.96 12.15 4.39
CA SER A 76 11.11 13.15 3.33
C SER A 76 9.76 13.74 2.88
N LEU A 77 9.80 14.84 2.11
CA LEU A 77 8.60 15.50 1.59
C LEU A 77 7.86 14.65 0.55
N GLU A 78 8.58 13.77 -0.16
CA GLU A 78 8.02 12.86 -1.15
C GLU A 78 7.06 11.84 -0.52
N GLU A 79 7.21 11.53 0.76
CA GLU A 79 6.33 10.61 1.51
C GLU A 79 5.01 11.26 1.95
N LEU A 80 4.87 12.58 1.79
CA LEU A 80 3.68 13.32 2.26
C LEU A 80 2.39 12.83 1.59
N GLY A 81 2.44 12.50 0.29
CA GLY A 81 1.28 11.94 -0.41
C GLY A 81 0.82 10.61 0.16
N ILE A 82 1.77 9.70 0.43
CA ILE A 82 1.50 8.41 1.08
C ILE A 82 0.91 8.64 2.48
N ALA A 83 1.45 9.58 3.25
CA ALA A 83 0.95 9.93 4.58
C ALA A 83 -0.52 10.35 4.56
N LEU A 84 -0.93 11.16 3.57
CA LEU A 84 -2.33 11.59 3.42
C LEU A 84 -3.28 10.44 3.05
N ILE A 85 -2.83 9.51 2.19
CA ILE A 85 -3.61 8.31 1.86
C ILE A 85 -3.83 7.46 3.12
N LYS A 86 -2.76 7.24 3.91
CA LYS A 86 -2.85 6.50 5.18
C LYS A 86 -3.80 7.18 6.16
N ALA A 87 -3.73 8.51 6.28
CA ALA A 87 -4.65 9.28 7.12
C ALA A 87 -6.12 9.10 6.67
N ARG A 88 -6.41 9.08 5.36
CA ARG A 88 -7.77 8.79 4.87
C ARG A 88 -8.26 7.41 5.29
N ILE A 89 -7.41 6.39 5.18
CA ILE A 89 -7.77 5.01 5.55
C ILE A 89 -8.09 4.91 7.04
N VAL A 90 -7.26 5.52 7.89
CA VAL A 90 -7.49 5.59 9.35
C VAL A 90 -8.78 6.35 9.67
N ALA A 91 -9.03 7.47 8.99
CA ALA A 91 -10.29 8.21 9.13
C ALA A 91 -11.51 7.38 8.69
N GLY A 92 -11.32 6.25 8.01
CA GLY A 92 -12.37 5.38 7.52
C GLY A 92 -13.12 5.96 6.32
N TRP A 93 -12.56 6.98 5.66
CA TRP A 93 -13.23 7.67 4.56
C TRP A 93 -13.06 6.93 3.24
N THR A 94 -14.15 6.82 2.47
CA THR A 94 -14.10 6.37 1.08
C THR A 94 -13.55 7.49 0.18
N HIS A 95 -13.10 7.14 -1.02
CA HIS A 95 -12.69 8.14 -2.02
C HIS A 95 -13.83 9.09 -2.38
N GLU A 96 -15.08 8.58 -2.46
CA GLU A 96 -16.28 9.39 -2.68
C GLU A 96 -16.52 10.40 -1.55
N GLN A 97 -16.36 9.99 -0.29
CA GLN A 97 -16.51 10.89 0.86
C GLN A 97 -15.45 12.00 0.85
N LEU A 98 -14.19 11.65 0.58
CA LEU A 98 -13.12 12.65 0.46
C LEU A 98 -13.38 13.59 -0.72
N ALA A 99 -13.79 13.05 -1.88
CA ALA A 99 -14.12 13.84 -3.06
C ALA A 99 -15.27 14.83 -2.76
N GLY A 100 -16.32 14.37 -2.09
CA GLY A 100 -17.45 15.20 -1.67
C GLY A 100 -17.03 16.33 -0.73
N LYS A 101 -16.11 16.07 0.23
CA LYS A 101 -15.55 17.10 1.12
C LYS A 101 -14.72 18.14 0.37
N LEU A 102 -13.99 17.72 -0.67
CA LEU A 102 -13.11 18.58 -1.47
C LEU A 102 -13.84 19.31 -2.61
N GLY A 103 -15.07 18.89 -2.95
CA GLY A 103 -15.76 19.33 -4.16
C GLY A 103 -15.11 18.78 -5.44
N TRP A 104 -14.42 17.65 -5.35
CA TRP A 104 -13.77 16.96 -6.47
C TRP A 104 -14.62 15.81 -6.98
N SER A 105 -14.23 15.23 -8.12
CA SER A 105 -14.75 13.93 -8.54
C SER A 105 -14.01 12.80 -7.83
N GLU A 106 -14.70 11.67 -7.59
CA GLU A 106 -14.06 10.46 -7.05
C GLU A 106 -12.90 9.99 -7.94
N ALA A 107 -13.06 10.06 -9.27
CA ALA A 107 -12.02 9.69 -10.23
C ALA A 107 -10.75 10.55 -10.08
N GLN A 108 -10.88 11.83 -9.73
CA GLN A 108 -9.74 12.70 -9.46
C GLN A 108 -9.02 12.27 -8.18
N VAL A 109 -9.74 11.99 -7.09
CA VAL A 109 -9.14 11.47 -5.85
C VAL A 109 -8.40 10.16 -6.11
N LEU A 110 -9.05 9.20 -6.79
CA LEU A 110 -8.42 7.93 -7.17
C LEU A 110 -7.16 8.11 -8.01
N THR A 111 -7.17 9.03 -8.97
CA THR A 111 -6.00 9.31 -9.82
C THR A 111 -4.85 9.89 -9.00
N ASN A 112 -5.17 10.83 -8.11
CA ASN A 112 -4.20 11.44 -7.22
C ASN A 112 -3.60 10.39 -6.27
N GLU A 113 -4.41 9.59 -5.59
CA GLU A 113 -3.91 8.55 -4.68
C GLU A 113 -3.10 7.47 -5.40
N ARG A 114 -3.48 7.06 -6.61
CA ARG A 114 -2.70 6.12 -7.43
C ARG A 114 -1.33 6.64 -7.83
N SER A 115 -1.18 7.95 -7.98
CA SER A 115 0.11 8.59 -8.22
C SER A 115 0.79 9.04 -6.93
N GLU A 116 0.30 8.61 -5.77
CA GLU A 116 0.80 9.02 -4.45
C GLU A 116 0.87 10.56 -4.30
N TYR A 117 -0.06 11.26 -4.95
CA TYR A 117 -0.09 12.72 -5.08
C TYR A 117 1.18 13.37 -5.66
N GLN A 118 2.06 12.61 -6.32
CA GLN A 118 3.33 13.14 -6.88
C GLN A 118 3.12 14.22 -7.94
N ASN A 119 1.95 14.23 -8.59
CA ASN A 119 1.58 15.25 -9.58
C ASN A 119 0.65 16.34 -9.01
N ALA A 120 0.27 16.23 -7.74
CA ALA A 120 -0.62 17.19 -7.11
C ALA A 120 0.14 18.47 -6.75
N SER A 121 -0.52 19.60 -6.94
CA SER A 121 -0.01 20.88 -6.44
C SER A 121 0.02 20.90 -4.91
N LEU A 122 0.91 21.72 -4.35
CA LEU A 122 0.93 21.95 -2.90
C LEU A 122 -0.44 22.41 -2.36
N GLY A 123 -1.18 23.21 -3.14
CA GLY A 123 -2.53 23.64 -2.78
C GLY A 123 -3.53 22.49 -2.68
N GLU A 124 -3.45 21.51 -3.57
CA GLU A 124 -4.27 20.29 -3.50
C GLU A 124 -3.91 19.44 -2.28
N LEU A 125 -2.61 19.22 -2.02
CA LEU A 125 -2.15 18.50 -0.83
C LEU A 125 -2.65 19.15 0.47
N MET A 126 -2.57 20.48 0.55
CA MET A 126 -3.10 21.24 1.69
C MET A 126 -4.63 21.14 1.81
N ALA A 127 -5.36 21.10 0.69
CA ALA A 127 -6.80 20.91 0.71
C ALA A 127 -7.18 19.53 1.24
N VAL A 128 -6.47 18.47 0.82
CA VAL A 128 -6.66 17.11 1.34
C VAL A 128 -6.33 17.04 2.83
N ALA A 129 -5.18 17.57 3.26
CA ALA A 129 -4.80 17.58 4.67
C ALA A 129 -5.85 18.27 5.55
N ARG A 130 -6.38 19.42 5.11
CA ARG A 130 -7.46 20.12 5.82
C ARG A 130 -8.78 19.34 5.83
N ALA A 131 -9.12 18.69 4.72
CA ALA A 131 -10.33 17.88 4.62
C ALA A 131 -10.30 16.69 5.58
N LEU A 132 -9.12 16.11 5.79
CA LEU A 132 -8.85 14.99 6.69
C LEU A 132 -8.50 15.43 8.13
N GLU A 133 -8.51 16.74 8.42
CA GLU A 133 -8.14 17.31 9.73
C GLU A 133 -6.75 16.86 10.22
N VAL A 134 -5.80 16.73 9.28
CA VAL A 134 -4.42 16.34 9.58
C VAL A 134 -3.61 17.57 9.97
N ASP A 135 -3.09 17.56 11.20
CA ASP A 135 -2.07 18.49 11.66
C ASP A 135 -0.67 17.95 11.37
N ALA A 136 0.22 18.81 10.87
CA ALA A 136 1.60 18.45 10.55
C ALA A 136 2.58 19.44 11.18
N ALA A 137 3.64 18.90 11.79
CA ALA A 137 4.80 19.67 12.25
C ALA A 137 6.00 19.31 11.37
N ILE A 138 6.62 20.32 10.75
CA ILE A 138 7.78 20.11 9.88
C ILE A 138 9.04 20.56 10.63
N HIS A 139 9.96 19.62 10.82
CA HIS A 139 11.30 19.89 11.34
C HIS A 139 12.27 20.00 10.18
N LEU A 140 12.79 21.21 9.93
CA LEU A 140 13.81 21.46 8.91
C LEU A 140 15.19 21.45 9.56
N ALA A 141 16.04 20.51 9.14
CA ALA A 141 17.46 20.47 9.47
C ALA A 141 18.25 20.63 8.18
N ILE A 142 19.24 21.52 8.18
CA ILE A 142 20.19 21.69 7.07
C ILE A 142 21.40 20.84 7.41
N ALA A 143 21.78 19.95 6.49
CA ALA A 143 22.99 19.12 6.60
C ALA A 143 24.26 19.93 6.31
#